data_AF-A0A920UUA5-F1
#
_entry.id   AF-A0A920UUA5-F1
#
_cell.length_a   1.000
_cell.length_b   1.000
_cell.length_c   1.000
_cell.angle_alpha   90.00
_cell.angle_beta   90.00
_cell.angle_gamma   90.00
#
_symmetry.space_group_name_H-M   'P 1'
#
loop_
_entity.id
_entity.type
_entity.pdbx_description
1 polymer ?
#
loop_
_entity_poly.entity_id
_entity_poly.type
_entity_poly.pdbx_seq_one_letter_code
_entity_poly.pdbx_strand_id
1 'polypeptide(L)'
;MNEFKIKECGFIKIDVEGHEWEVIQGADSFLNLHKPVVYFEAKKKLSSTRECIKWFMNNGWDCYWHFAFWFRKNNGKKNIKKIFLERPEI
;
A
#
# COMPACT_ATOMS: atom_id res chain seq x y z
N MET A 1 22.78 -7.44 -4.20
CA MET A 1 22.68 -5.97 -4.09
C MET A 1 21.71 -5.69 -2.95
N ASN A 2 22.20 -5.25 -1.79
CA ASN A 2 21.41 -4.76 -0.65
C ASN A 2 22.18 -3.54 -0.14
N GLU A 3 21.83 -2.35 -0.64
CA GLU A 3 22.69 -1.16 -0.59
C GLU A 3 22.44 -0.21 0.58
N PHE A 4 21.50 -0.52 1.48
CA PHE A 4 21.21 0.35 2.63
C PHE A 4 21.38 -0.40 3.94
N LYS A 5 22.39 -0.01 4.73
CA LYS A 5 22.58 -0.47 6.12
C LYS A 5 21.57 0.22 7.04
N ILE A 6 20.30 -0.11 6.88
CA ILE A 6 19.22 0.34 7.76
C ILE A 6 19.26 -0.53 9.01
N LYS A 7 19.47 0.09 10.18
CA LYS A 7 19.46 -0.63 11.46
C LYS A 7 18.04 -1.06 11.85
N GLU A 8 17.07 -0.20 11.60
CA GLU A 8 15.67 -0.41 11.95
C GLU A 8 14.77 0.36 10.96
N CYS A 9 13.66 -0.26 10.56
CA CYS A 9 12.66 0.34 9.69
C CYS A 9 11.29 0.19 10.36
N GLY A 10 10.69 1.30 10.80
CA GLY A 10 9.39 1.28 11.47
C GLY A 10 8.19 1.40 10.52
N PHE A 11 8.39 1.90 9.30
CA PHE A 11 7.31 2.17 8.36
C PHE A 11 7.76 2.08 6.90
N ILE A 12 6.91 1.50 6.05
CA ILE A 12 7.08 1.46 4.60
C ILE A 12 5.76 1.86 3.92
N LYS A 13 5.85 2.75 2.93
CA LYS A 13 4.79 2.95 1.94
C LYS A 13 5.15 2.22 0.64
N ILE A 14 4.23 1.43 0.09
CA ILE A 14 4.38 0.75 -1.22
C ILE A 14 3.27 1.26 -2.15
N ASP A 15 3.64 1.98 -3.19
CA ASP A 15 2.72 2.62 -4.13
C ASP A 15 3.38 2.55 -5.49
N VAL A 16 3.18 1.42 -6.18
CA VAL A 16 3.95 1.00 -7.37
C VAL A 16 3.03 0.57 -8.51
N GLU A 17 1.82 1.13 -8.53
CA GLU A 17 0.86 1.02 -9.63
C GLU A 17 0.39 -0.40 -9.98
N GLY A 18 0.37 -1.33 -9.03
CA GLY A 18 -0.11 -2.72 -9.24
C GLY A 18 0.98 -3.78 -9.13
N HIS A 19 2.23 -3.38 -8.94
CA HIS A 19 3.40 -4.25 -8.76
C HIS A 19 3.74 -4.48 -7.28
N GLU A 20 2.77 -4.32 -6.37
CA GLU A 20 3.00 -4.43 -4.93
C GLU A 20 3.45 -5.84 -4.54
N TRP A 21 3.00 -6.86 -5.28
CA TRP A 21 3.35 -8.25 -5.00
C TRP A 21 4.83 -8.54 -5.27
N GLU A 22 5.35 -8.08 -6.39
CA GLU A 22 6.76 -8.22 -6.76
C GLU A 22 7.68 -7.49 -5.77
N VAL A 23 7.24 -6.33 -5.26
CA VAL A 23 7.94 -5.60 -4.20
C VAL A 23 7.99 -6.43 -2.92
N ILE A 24 6.86 -7.01 -2.48
CA ILE A 24 6.82 -7.84 -1.27
C ILE A 24 7.70 -9.08 -1.41
N GLN A 25 7.67 -9.74 -2.56
CA GLN A 25 8.52 -10.91 -2.83
C GLN A 25 10.01 -10.55 -2.78
N GLY A 26 10.41 -9.43 -3.40
CA GLY A 26 11.79 -8.96 -3.36
C GLY A 26 12.22 -8.47 -1.97
N ALA A 27 11.28 -8.00 -1.15
CA ALA A 27 11.52 -7.45 0.18
C ALA A 27 11.29 -8.46 1.32
N ASP A 28 11.01 -9.74 1.05
CA ASP A 28 10.65 -10.76 2.04
C ASP A 28 11.56 -10.75 3.28
N SER A 29 12.87 -10.92 3.08
CA SER A 29 13.86 -10.91 4.17
C SER A 29 13.88 -9.58 4.93
N PHE A 30 13.69 -8.46 4.24
CA PHE A 30 13.69 -7.12 4.86
C PHE A 30 12.45 -6.91 5.72
N LEU A 31 11.28 -7.26 5.19
CA LEU A 31 10.00 -7.15 5.88
C LEU A 31 9.96 -8.05 7.11
N ASN A 32 10.44 -9.30 7.00
CA ASN A 32 10.49 -10.23 8.12
C ASN A 32 11.53 -9.86 9.18
N LEU A 33 12.65 -9.24 8.80
CA LEU A 33 13.66 -8.76 9.74
C LEU A 33 13.19 -7.53 10.53
N HIS A 34 12.62 -6.53 9.85
CA HIS A 34 12.30 -5.25 10.48
C HIS A 34 10.87 -5.15 11.01
N LYS A 35 9.94 -5.99 10.53
CA LYS A 35 8.52 -5.96 10.87
C LYS A 35 7.90 -4.54 10.89
N PRO A 36 8.08 -3.72 9.84
CA PRO A 36 7.52 -2.37 9.81
C PRO A 36 6.00 -2.38 9.73
N VAL A 37 5.38 -1.25 10.07
CA VAL A 37 4.03 -0.94 9.60
C VAL A 37 4.09 -0.71 8.09
N VAL A 38 3.27 -1.43 7.33
CA VAL A 38 3.23 -1.32 5.87
C VAL A 38 1.92 -0.69 5.42
N TYR A 39 2.02 0.34 4.59
CA TYR A 39 0.89 0.97 3.93
C TYR A 39 1.04 0.81 2.41
N PHE A 40 0.26 -0.07 1.79
CA PHE A 40 0.34 -0.32 0.36
C PHE A 40 -0.95 0.01 -0.40
N GLU A 41 -0.83 0.35 -1.68
CA GLU A 41 -1.99 0.55 -2.54
C GLU A 41 -2.69 -0.78 -2.84
N ALA A 42 -3.99 -0.88 -2.50
CA ALA A 42 -4.78 -2.08 -2.74
C ALA A 42 -5.81 -1.80 -3.87
N LYS A 43 -5.68 -2.52 -4.99
CA LYS A 43 -6.57 -2.41 -6.16
C LYS A 43 -7.54 -3.61 -6.20
N LYS A 44 -8.84 -3.36 -6.30
CA LYS A 44 -9.88 -4.40 -6.12
C LYS A 44 -9.89 -5.47 -7.22
N LYS A 45 -9.57 -5.10 -8.45
CA LYS A 45 -9.58 -5.95 -9.66
C LYS A 45 -8.27 -6.68 -9.88
N LEU A 46 -7.21 -6.35 -9.13
CA LEU A 46 -5.95 -7.07 -9.22
C LEU A 46 -6.00 -8.29 -8.32
N SER A 47 -5.74 -9.47 -8.88
CA SER A 47 -5.55 -10.67 -8.08
C SER A 47 -4.47 -10.40 -7.04
N SER A 48 -3.31 -9.87 -7.47
CA SER A 48 -2.10 -9.61 -6.67
C SER A 48 -2.34 -8.95 -5.31
N THR A 49 -3.35 -8.09 -5.19
CA THR A 49 -3.74 -7.49 -3.90
C THR A 49 -4.12 -8.55 -2.87
N ARG A 50 -4.78 -9.64 -3.29
CA ARG A 50 -5.13 -10.78 -2.43
C ARG A 50 -3.89 -11.55 -2.00
N GLU A 51 -2.91 -11.75 -2.87
CA GLU A 51 -1.63 -12.40 -2.57
C GLU A 51 -0.87 -11.59 -1.52
N CYS A 52 -0.78 -10.27 -1.69
CA CYS A 52 -0.18 -9.35 -0.72
C CYS A 52 -0.83 -9.52 0.67
N ILE A 53 -2.16 -9.42 0.75
CA ILE A 53 -2.89 -9.52 2.03
C ILE A 53 -2.70 -10.89 2.68
N LYS A 54 -2.82 -11.98 1.90
CA LYS A 54 -2.59 -13.34 2.41
C LYS A 54 -1.18 -13.51 2.97
N TRP A 55 -0.18 -12.99 2.26
CA TRP A 55 1.20 -13.08 2.69
C TRP A 55 1.41 -12.34 4.02
N PHE A 56 0.90 -11.10 4.16
CA PHE A 56 1.00 -10.35 5.41
C PHE A 56 0.31 -11.07 6.58
N MET A 57 -0.91 -11.55 6.39
CA MET A 57 -1.64 -12.31 7.41
C MET A 57 -0.89 -13.58 7.83
N ASN A 58 -0.36 -14.34 6.87
CA ASN A 58 0.38 -15.56 7.14
C ASN A 58 1.73 -15.32 7.85
N ASN A 59 2.32 -14.13 7.68
CA ASN A 59 3.59 -13.76 8.32
C ASN A 59 3.41 -12.92 9.60
N GLY A 60 2.19 -12.88 10.16
CA GLY A 60 1.91 -12.33 11.48
C GLY A 60 1.63 -10.83 11.54
N TRP A 61 1.25 -10.20 10.42
CA TRP A 61 0.74 -8.82 10.43
C TRP A 61 -0.77 -8.80 10.65
N ASP A 62 -1.21 -7.82 11.44
CA ASP A 62 -2.60 -7.41 11.50
C ASP A 62 -2.92 -6.47 10.33
N CYS A 63 -3.86 -6.86 9.48
CA CYS A 63 -4.22 -6.12 8.28
C CYS A 63 -5.47 -5.25 8.50
N TYR A 64 -5.38 -3.97 8.15
CA TYR A 64 -6.46 -2.99 8.26
C TYR A 64 -6.73 -2.32 6.91
N TRP A 65 -7.99 -1.92 6.68
CA TRP A 65 -8.37 -1.19 5.47
C TRP A 65 -8.43 0.31 5.71
N HIS A 66 -7.82 1.08 4.81
CA HIS A 66 -7.97 2.52 4.73
C HIS A 66 -8.57 2.91 3.38
N PHE A 67 -9.68 3.67 3.40
CA PHE A 67 -10.33 4.16 2.19
C PHE A 67 -10.05 5.66 2.00
N ALA A 68 -9.21 5.99 1.01
CA ALA A 68 -8.88 7.37 0.65
C ALA A 68 -9.86 7.90 -0.41
N PHE A 69 -10.77 8.80 -0.02
CA PHE A 69 -11.71 9.43 -0.96
C PHE A 69 -11.05 10.58 -1.73
N TRP A 70 -11.12 10.55 -3.07
CA TRP A 70 -10.58 11.58 -3.99
C TRP A 70 -11.17 12.99 -3.79
N PHE A 71 -12.39 13.07 -3.24
CA PHE A 71 -13.08 14.35 -3.01
C PHE A 71 -13.32 14.57 -1.53
N ARG A 72 -12.88 15.74 -1.06
CA ARG A 72 -13.28 16.30 0.24
C ARG A 72 -13.99 17.63 -0.03
N LYS A 73 -15.24 17.76 0.46
CA LYS A 73 -16.08 18.97 0.31
C LYS A 73 -15.39 20.22 0.86
N ASN A 74 -14.57 20.07 1.90
CA ASN A 74 -13.75 21.12 2.48
C ASN A 74 -12.27 20.93 2.10
N ASN A 75 -11.96 20.86 0.80
CA ASN A 75 -10.57 20.88 0.34
C ASN A 75 -9.97 22.30 0.51
N GLY A 76 -8.64 22.41 0.53
CA GLY A 76 -7.95 23.69 0.74
C GLY A 76 -8.27 24.78 -0.30
N LYS A 77 -8.90 24.41 -1.43
CA LYS A 77 -9.35 25.35 -2.48
C LYS A 77 -10.84 25.73 -2.37
N LYS A 78 -11.59 25.19 -1.39
CA LYS A 78 -13.07 25.29 -1.27
C LYS A 78 -13.81 24.95 -2.57
N ASN A 79 -13.17 24.18 -3.44
CA ASN A 79 -13.68 23.86 -4.76
C ASN A 79 -14.69 22.72 -4.64
N ILE A 80 -15.93 23.00 -5.01
CA ILE A 80 -17.06 22.06 -4.98
C ILE A 80 -17.09 21.16 -6.22
N LYS A 81 -16.30 21.48 -7.25
CA LYS A 81 -16.22 20.70 -8.48
C LYS A 81 -15.30 19.50 -8.29
N LYS A 82 -15.86 18.31 -8.56
CA LYS A 82 -15.12 17.05 -8.66
C LYS A 82 -14.30 17.10 -9.97
N ILE A 83 -12.98 17.23 -9.86
CA ILE A 83 -12.07 17.36 -11.02
C ILE A 83 -11.76 15.97 -11.61
N PHE A 84 -11.79 14.93 -10.80
CA PHE A 84 -11.62 13.54 -11.22
C PHE A 84 -13.01 12.88 -11.32
N LEU A 85 -13.51 12.74 -12.55
CA LEU A 85 -14.79 12.12 -12.84
C LEU A 85 -14.69 10.61 -12.61
N GLU A 86 -15.38 10.19 -11.55
CA GLU A 86 -15.63 8.80 -11.17
C GLU A 86 -14.42 7.95 -10.80
N ARG A 87 -14.67 6.98 -9.91
CA ARG A 87 -13.70 5.94 -9.61
C ARG A 87 -13.60 5.16 -10.92
N PRO A 88 -12.44 5.09 -11.63
CA PRO A 88 -12.31 4.05 -12.65
C PRO A 88 -12.69 2.77 -11.93
N GLU A 89 -13.55 1.95 -12.52
CA GLU A 89 -13.79 0.66 -11.93
C GLU A 89 -12.45 -0.09 -11.99
N ILE A 90 -11.73 -0.05 -10.88
CA ILE A 90 -10.58 -0.88 -10.53
C ILE A 90 -10.98 -1.66 -9.30
#